data_AF-A0A2H0MU93-F1
#
_entry.id   AF-A0A2H0MU93-F1
#
_cell.length_a   1.000
_cell.length_b   1.000
_cell.length_c   1.000
_cell.angle_alpha   90.00
_cell.angle_beta   90.00
_cell.angle_gamma   90.00
#
_symmetry.space_group_name_H-M   'P 1'
#
loop_
_entity.id
_entity.type
_entity.pdbx_description
1 polymer ?
#
loop_
_entity_poly.entity_id
_entity_poly.type
_entity_poly.pdbx_seq_one_letter_code
_entity_poly.pdbx_strand_id
1 'polypeptide(L)'
;MIGIKTPNLFTYAYSELSQDAFICWLLEWARLENKEENEQLHNCGINLINCFFDKHHKSKPERYEDIKILRQTENIDILIILNNKYVILIEDKVGTSDHSNQLVRYFNQIKDKPEYENENILPIYFKTHDQADYKIIQENGYQVFTRSDFLEILNKGHELGVQNSIFSDYRDHLLGIEERVNNYLTTPICADSHWDWEAWVGLFIKLQNALSEKGSWGYVPNQTGGFWAFWWAIRSDDTGEQYIQLEENSLCFKIFVNEKNEDKRKLLRQQWNEKLITEGEKQSLQLTKPYRFGYGRTMTVAVLDQPDFRRTNNDGTLNLNKTIELLKKAENILKNVNLD
;
A
#
# COMPACT_ATOMS: atom_id res chain seq x y z
N MET A 1 8.97 1.70 33.48
CA MET A 1 7.54 1.48 33.78
C MET A 1 6.90 1.02 32.48
N ILE A 2 6.42 -0.22 32.41
CA ILE A 2 5.62 -0.69 31.27
C ILE A 2 4.30 0.06 31.42
N GLY A 3 4.10 1.12 30.63
CA GLY A 3 2.85 1.87 30.64
C GLY A 3 1.71 0.90 30.37
N ILE A 4 0.68 0.90 31.22
CA ILE A 4 -0.54 0.16 30.96
C ILE A 4 -1.07 0.70 29.63
N LYS A 5 -0.98 -0.09 28.57
CA LYS A 5 -1.58 0.26 27.29
C LYS A 5 -3.09 0.26 27.52
N THR A 6 -3.71 1.42 27.46
CA THR A 6 -5.17 1.54 27.55
C THR A 6 -5.78 0.59 26.53
N PRO A 7 -6.74 -0.27 26.93
CA PRO A 7 -7.43 -1.13 25.98
C PRO A 7 -8.05 -0.30 24.86
N ASN A 8 -7.90 -0.75 23.62
CA ASN A 8 -8.42 -0.06 22.44
C ASN A 8 -9.30 -1.03 21.64
N LEU A 9 -10.55 -0.64 21.36
CA LEU A 9 -11.56 -1.48 20.70
C LEU A 9 -11.07 -2.06 19.36
N PHE A 10 -10.40 -1.25 18.56
CA PHE A 10 -9.93 -1.61 17.21
C PHE A 10 -8.64 -2.43 17.23
N THR A 11 -8.11 -2.76 18.41
CA THR A 11 -7.14 -3.86 18.55
C THR A 11 -7.76 -5.20 18.15
N TYR A 12 -9.06 -5.38 18.39
CA TYR A 12 -9.78 -6.61 18.07
C TYR A 12 -10.76 -6.45 16.90
N ALA A 13 -11.13 -5.23 16.56
CA ALA A 13 -12.05 -4.88 15.48
C ALA A 13 -11.30 -4.22 14.30
N TYR A 14 -10.36 -4.94 13.68
CA TYR A 14 -9.50 -4.41 12.60
C TYR A 14 -9.91 -4.89 11.20
N SER A 15 -11.08 -5.51 11.06
CA SER A 15 -11.61 -5.97 9.77
C SER A 15 -12.21 -4.82 8.95
N GLU A 16 -12.39 -5.05 7.65
CA GLU A 16 -13.14 -4.16 6.73
C GLU A 16 -14.52 -3.81 7.32
N LEU A 17 -15.26 -4.78 7.86
CA LEU A 17 -16.54 -4.52 8.54
C LEU A 17 -16.46 -3.55 9.72
N SER A 18 -15.34 -3.51 10.44
CA SER A 18 -15.16 -2.62 11.58
C SER A 18 -14.82 -1.20 11.12
N GLN A 19 -14.06 -1.09 10.02
CA GLN A 19 -13.80 0.16 9.34
C GLN A 19 -15.10 0.74 8.73
N ASP A 20 -15.91 -0.09 8.05
CA ASP A 20 -17.25 0.29 7.57
C ASP A 20 -18.13 0.86 8.68
N ALA A 21 -18.15 0.17 9.82
CA ALA A 21 -18.94 0.57 10.98
C ALA A 21 -18.47 1.92 11.54
N PHE A 22 -17.15 2.14 11.62
CA PHE A 22 -16.61 3.41 12.08
C PHE A 22 -16.89 4.55 11.11
N ILE A 23 -16.72 4.34 9.80
CA ILE A 23 -17.02 5.34 8.77
C ILE A 23 -18.51 5.71 8.82
N CYS A 24 -19.40 4.72 8.84
CA CYS A 24 -20.85 4.96 9.00
C CYS A 24 -21.14 5.74 10.29
N TRP A 25 -20.55 5.33 11.42
CA TRP A 25 -20.73 5.99 12.72
C TRP A 25 -20.29 7.46 12.69
N LEU A 26 -19.14 7.77 12.08
CA LEU A 26 -18.65 9.15 11.96
C LEU A 26 -19.52 9.99 11.01
N LEU A 27 -20.01 9.39 9.92
CA LEU A 27 -20.91 10.06 8.97
C LEU A 27 -22.30 10.33 9.57
N GLU A 28 -22.80 9.47 10.45
CA GLU A 28 -24.06 9.70 11.17
C GLU A 28 -24.00 11.01 11.98
N TRP A 29 -22.85 11.33 12.60
CA TRP A 29 -22.67 12.62 13.28
C TRP A 29 -22.79 13.83 12.35
N ALA A 30 -22.55 13.67 11.05
CA ALA A 30 -22.70 14.77 10.08
C ALA A 30 -24.15 15.24 9.89
N ARG A 31 -25.15 14.48 10.36
CA ARG A 31 -26.56 14.91 10.31
C ARG A 31 -26.77 16.15 11.17
N LEU A 32 -27.59 17.08 10.68
CA LEU A 32 -27.92 18.32 11.39
C LEU A 32 -28.53 18.06 12.77
N GLU A 33 -29.33 17.01 12.90
CA GLU A 33 -29.99 16.58 14.14
C GLU A 33 -28.98 16.27 15.27
N ASN A 34 -27.77 15.84 14.91
CA ASN A 34 -26.71 15.47 15.86
C ASN A 34 -25.81 16.65 16.25
N LYS A 35 -25.99 17.82 15.64
CA LYS A 35 -25.12 18.98 15.86
C LYS A 35 -25.20 19.50 17.30
N GLU A 36 -26.40 19.57 17.87
CA GLU A 36 -26.59 20.05 19.25
C GLU A 36 -26.04 19.06 20.29
N GLU A 37 -26.08 17.76 19.99
CA GLU A 37 -25.57 16.70 20.86
C GLU A 37 -24.04 16.68 20.91
N ASN A 38 -23.37 16.85 19.77
CA ASN A 38 -21.92 16.93 19.72
C ASN A 38 -21.42 17.71 18.50
N GLU A 39 -21.24 19.02 18.67
CA GLU A 39 -20.80 19.91 17.58
C GLU A 39 -19.43 19.52 17.01
N GLN A 40 -18.50 19.03 17.84
CA GLN A 40 -17.16 18.64 17.38
C GLN A 40 -17.21 17.40 16.47
N LEU A 41 -17.95 16.35 16.86
CA LEU A 41 -18.15 15.17 16.02
C LEU A 41 -18.95 15.49 14.77
N HIS A 42 -19.98 16.34 14.89
CA HIS A 42 -20.74 16.81 13.75
C HIS A 42 -19.83 17.48 12.71
N ASN A 43 -19.02 18.44 13.16
CA ASN A 43 -18.06 19.11 12.29
C ASN A 43 -17.04 18.13 11.69
N CYS A 44 -16.61 17.11 12.43
CA CYS A 44 -15.71 16.08 11.92
C CYS A 44 -16.35 15.23 10.81
N GLY A 45 -17.61 14.80 10.99
CA GLY A 45 -18.37 14.07 9.98
C GLY A 45 -18.62 14.91 8.72
N ILE A 46 -18.96 16.19 8.88
CA ILE A 46 -19.08 17.15 7.77
C ILE A 46 -17.75 17.29 7.03
N ASN A 47 -16.63 17.36 7.77
CA ASN A 47 -15.31 17.50 7.17
C ASN A 47 -14.91 16.25 6.36
N LEU A 48 -15.30 15.05 6.81
CA LEU A 48 -15.12 13.82 6.03
C LEU A 48 -15.88 13.87 4.70
N ILE A 49 -17.14 14.30 4.70
CA ILE A 49 -17.93 14.47 3.47
C ILE A 49 -17.26 15.50 2.55
N ASN A 50 -16.83 16.64 3.08
CA ASN A 50 -16.15 17.68 2.30
C ASN A 50 -14.90 17.14 1.60
N CYS A 51 -14.08 16.34 2.29
CA CYS A 51 -12.89 15.76 1.70
C CYS A 51 -13.21 14.85 0.50
N PHE A 52 -14.35 14.15 0.48
CA PHE A 52 -14.79 13.38 -0.68
C PHE A 52 -15.09 14.29 -1.89
N PHE A 53 -15.72 15.44 -1.69
CA PHE A 53 -15.92 16.43 -2.76
C PHE A 53 -14.59 17.02 -3.25
N ASP A 54 -13.68 17.34 -2.32
CA ASP A 54 -12.38 17.92 -2.63
C ASP A 54 -11.51 16.96 -3.46
N LYS A 55 -11.54 15.65 -3.16
CA LYS A 55 -10.89 14.58 -3.95
C LYS A 55 -11.41 14.49 -5.37
N HIS A 56 -12.69 14.80 -5.58
CA HIS A 56 -13.31 14.86 -6.91
C HIS A 56 -13.18 16.24 -7.57
N HIS A 57 -12.57 17.22 -6.90
CA HIS A 57 -12.53 18.62 -7.32
C HIS A 57 -13.92 19.19 -7.66
N LYS A 58 -14.93 18.80 -6.89
CA LYS A 58 -16.33 19.22 -7.10
C LYS A 58 -16.78 20.24 -6.07
N SER A 59 -17.65 21.15 -6.50
CA SER A 59 -18.33 22.08 -5.61
C SER A 59 -19.22 21.32 -4.63
N LYS A 60 -19.01 21.58 -3.34
CA LYS A 60 -19.85 21.07 -2.25
C LYS A 60 -21.17 21.86 -2.13
N PRO A 61 -22.25 21.24 -1.65
CA PRO A 61 -23.44 21.95 -1.20
C PRO A 61 -23.11 22.99 -0.12
N GLU A 62 -23.88 24.08 -0.05
CA GLU A 62 -23.75 25.04 1.06
C GLU A 62 -24.09 24.40 2.42
N ARG A 63 -25.04 23.47 2.41
CA ARG A 63 -25.50 22.71 3.58
C ARG A 63 -25.89 21.29 3.19
N TYR A 64 -25.75 20.37 4.14
CA TYR A 64 -26.21 18.99 4.04
C TYR A 64 -27.50 18.86 4.86
N GLU A 65 -28.63 19.17 4.23
CA GLU A 65 -29.96 19.16 4.85
C GLU A 65 -30.50 17.73 5.04
N ASP A 66 -30.15 16.81 4.14
CA ASP A 66 -30.53 15.38 4.22
C ASP A 66 -29.29 14.51 3.94
N ILE A 67 -29.01 13.57 4.83
CA ILE A 67 -27.89 12.62 4.71
C ILE A 67 -28.41 11.21 5.01
N LYS A 68 -28.53 10.40 3.97
CA LYS A 68 -28.89 8.98 4.08
C LYS A 68 -27.63 8.13 3.94
N ILE A 69 -27.40 7.26 4.90
CA ILE A 69 -26.23 6.36 4.93
C ILE A 69 -26.77 4.93 4.85
N LEU A 70 -26.38 4.22 3.81
CA LEU A 70 -26.83 2.86 3.53
C LEU A 70 -25.61 1.95 3.50
N ARG A 71 -25.56 0.97 4.41
CA ARG A 71 -24.46 0.00 4.48
C ARG A 71 -24.80 -1.27 3.70
N GLN A 72 -23.82 -1.84 2.99
CA GLN A 72 -23.93 -3.13 2.28
C GLN A 72 -25.13 -3.21 1.32
N THR A 73 -25.47 -2.09 0.67
CA THR A 73 -26.58 -2.04 -0.29
C THR A 73 -26.05 -2.30 -1.69
N GLU A 74 -26.67 -3.24 -2.41
CA GLU A 74 -26.26 -3.61 -3.78
C GLU A 74 -24.81 -4.13 -3.90
N ASN A 75 -24.26 -4.65 -2.79
CA ASN A 75 -22.85 -5.08 -2.63
C ASN A 75 -21.83 -3.93 -2.58
N ILE A 76 -22.29 -2.69 -2.41
CA ILE A 76 -21.44 -1.52 -2.09
C ILE A 76 -21.32 -1.43 -0.57
N ASP A 77 -20.11 -1.29 -0.05
CA ASP A 77 -19.85 -1.28 1.39
C ASP A 77 -20.58 -0.13 2.09
N ILE A 78 -20.45 1.10 1.57
CA ILE A 78 -21.21 2.27 2.05
C ILE A 78 -21.69 3.12 0.87
N LEU A 79 -22.98 3.45 0.88
CA LEU A 79 -23.61 4.37 -0.05
C LEU A 79 -24.21 5.55 0.72
N ILE A 80 -23.81 6.76 0.37
CA ILE A 80 -24.28 8.00 1.00
C ILE A 80 -25.06 8.80 -0.03
N ILE A 81 -26.28 9.21 0.33
CA ILE A 81 -27.11 10.10 -0.50
C ILE A 81 -27.26 11.43 0.23
N LEU A 82 -26.82 12.51 -0.40
CA LEU A 82 -26.82 13.86 0.16
C LEU A 82 -27.82 14.74 -0.58
N ASN A 83 -28.73 15.36 0.16
CA ASN A 83 -29.77 16.26 -0.36
C ASN A 83 -30.59 15.65 -1.52
N ASN A 84 -30.76 14.33 -1.53
CA ASN A 84 -31.37 13.55 -2.63
C ASN A 84 -30.79 13.86 -4.02
N LYS A 85 -29.52 14.30 -4.09
CA LYS A 85 -28.87 14.74 -5.32
C LYS A 85 -27.51 14.09 -5.53
N TYR A 86 -26.64 14.14 -4.52
CA TYR A 86 -25.28 13.61 -4.63
C TYR A 86 -25.22 12.21 -4.06
N VAL A 87 -24.47 11.34 -4.73
CA VAL A 87 -24.25 9.96 -4.30
C VAL A 87 -22.77 9.72 -4.13
N ILE A 88 -22.35 9.34 -2.93
CA ILE A 88 -20.99 8.90 -2.65
C ILE A 88 -21.05 7.39 -2.45
N LEU A 89 -20.37 6.64 -3.31
CA LEU A 89 -20.17 5.20 -3.13
C LEU A 89 -18.76 4.99 -2.61
N ILE A 90 -18.65 4.25 -1.53
CA ILE A 90 -17.38 3.91 -0.88
C ILE A 90 -17.21 2.40 -0.98
N GLU A 91 -16.15 1.97 -1.63
CA GLU A 91 -15.61 0.62 -1.51
C GLU A 91 -14.50 0.65 -0.46
N ASP A 92 -14.65 -0.15 0.59
CA ASP A 92 -13.74 -0.19 1.73
C ASP A 92 -12.77 -1.35 1.65
N LYS A 93 -11.48 -1.06 1.82
CA LYS A 93 -10.46 -2.10 1.92
C LYS A 93 -9.51 -1.82 3.07
N VAL A 94 -9.20 -2.87 3.82
CA VAL A 94 -8.19 -2.84 4.88
C VAL A 94 -6.89 -3.38 4.30
N GLY A 95 -6.78 -4.69 4.11
CA GLY A 95 -5.54 -5.36 3.66
C GLY A 95 -5.54 -5.86 2.21
N THR A 96 -6.71 -5.99 1.58
CA THR A 96 -6.83 -6.58 0.22
C THR A 96 -6.90 -5.53 -0.88
N SER A 97 -6.54 -5.92 -2.10
CA SER A 97 -6.71 -5.09 -3.31
C SER A 97 -7.93 -5.57 -4.08
N ASP A 98 -8.65 -4.64 -4.71
CA ASP A 98 -9.79 -5.02 -5.55
C ASP A 98 -9.41 -5.43 -6.96
N HIS A 99 -10.30 -6.25 -7.54
CA HIS A 99 -10.32 -6.52 -8.96
C HIS A 99 -11.17 -5.47 -9.68
N SER A 100 -10.63 -4.86 -10.74
CA SER A 100 -11.26 -3.78 -11.52
C SER A 100 -12.73 -4.01 -11.90
N ASN A 101 -13.07 -5.26 -12.25
CA ASN A 101 -14.42 -5.62 -12.67
C ASN A 101 -15.47 -5.36 -11.58
N GLN A 102 -15.10 -5.43 -10.30
CA GLN A 102 -16.00 -5.15 -9.17
C GLN A 102 -16.34 -3.66 -9.10
N LEU A 103 -15.32 -2.81 -9.13
CA LEU A 103 -15.47 -1.35 -9.05
C LEU A 103 -16.29 -0.79 -10.21
N VAL A 104 -16.04 -1.28 -11.43
CA VAL A 104 -16.79 -0.90 -12.64
C VAL A 104 -18.26 -1.29 -12.51
N ARG A 105 -18.55 -2.50 -12.00
CA ARG A 105 -19.92 -2.97 -11.81
C ARG A 105 -20.68 -2.08 -10.83
N TYR A 106 -20.09 -1.78 -9.67
CA TYR A 106 -20.74 -0.96 -8.64
C TYR A 106 -20.98 0.47 -9.09
N PHE A 107 -20.01 1.06 -9.79
CA PHE A 107 -20.20 2.39 -10.37
C PHE A 107 -21.33 2.41 -11.39
N ASN A 108 -21.37 1.46 -12.33
CA ASN A 108 -22.41 1.40 -13.35
C ASN A 108 -23.81 1.14 -12.76
N GLN A 109 -23.92 0.32 -11.71
CA GLN A 109 -25.19 0.08 -11.01
C GLN A 109 -25.83 1.36 -10.47
N ILE A 110 -25.03 2.30 -9.95
CA ILE A 110 -25.53 3.59 -9.49
C ILE A 110 -25.73 4.55 -10.66
N LYS A 111 -24.84 4.53 -11.65
CA LYS A 111 -24.89 5.37 -12.85
C LYS A 111 -26.14 5.13 -13.70
N ASP A 112 -26.63 3.89 -13.76
CA ASP A 112 -27.78 3.51 -14.56
C ASP A 112 -29.13 3.87 -13.89
N LYS A 113 -29.10 4.43 -12.67
CA LYS A 113 -30.30 4.87 -11.94
C LYS A 113 -30.74 6.25 -12.42
N PRO A 114 -31.99 6.41 -12.88
CA PRO A 114 -32.47 7.68 -13.44
C PRO A 114 -32.60 8.80 -12.39
N GLU A 115 -32.57 8.47 -11.10
CA GLU A 115 -32.64 9.45 -10.02
C GLU A 115 -31.34 10.26 -9.86
N TYR A 116 -30.22 9.81 -10.42
CA TYR A 116 -28.91 10.41 -10.19
C TYR A 116 -28.23 10.83 -11.49
N GLU A 117 -27.78 12.08 -11.52
CA GLU A 117 -26.93 12.58 -12.60
C GLU A 117 -25.50 12.04 -12.41
N ASN A 118 -24.87 11.59 -13.50
CA ASN A 118 -23.51 11.03 -13.48
C ASN A 118 -22.48 11.97 -12.84
N GLU A 119 -22.64 13.28 -13.05
CA GLU A 119 -21.78 14.31 -12.46
C GLU A 119 -21.95 14.48 -10.95
N ASN A 120 -23.00 13.93 -10.35
CA ASN A 120 -23.27 13.97 -8.91
C ASN A 120 -22.89 12.65 -8.21
N ILE A 121 -22.30 11.69 -8.93
CA ILE A 121 -21.76 10.46 -8.38
C ILE A 121 -20.28 10.66 -8.04
N LEU A 122 -19.87 10.28 -6.83
CA LEU A 122 -18.54 10.43 -6.27
C LEU A 122 -18.02 9.07 -5.79
N PRO A 123 -17.38 8.27 -6.65
CA PRO A 123 -16.81 7.00 -6.24
C PRO A 123 -15.52 7.19 -5.43
N ILE A 124 -15.43 6.54 -4.28
CA ILE A 124 -14.30 6.59 -3.35
C ILE A 124 -13.80 5.17 -3.10
N TYR A 125 -12.50 4.98 -3.26
CA TYR A 125 -11.80 3.76 -2.86
C TYR A 125 -11.09 4.05 -1.53
N PHE A 126 -11.64 3.55 -0.43
CA PHE A 126 -11.19 3.85 0.92
C PHE A 126 -10.22 2.77 1.39
N LYS A 127 -8.98 3.16 1.69
CA LYS A 127 -7.88 2.20 1.90
C LYS A 127 -6.95 2.64 3.03
N THR A 128 -6.93 1.89 4.13
CA THR A 128 -6.16 2.24 5.35
C THR A 128 -4.85 1.47 5.55
N HIS A 129 -4.61 0.39 4.80
CA HIS A 129 -3.28 -0.18 4.65
C HIS A 129 -2.71 0.13 3.27
N ASP A 130 -1.40 0.10 3.16
CA ASP A 130 -0.71 0.56 1.96
C ASP A 130 -0.87 -0.42 0.79
N GLN A 131 -0.85 0.11 -0.44
CA GLN A 131 -0.87 -0.65 -1.69
C GLN A 131 0.09 -0.01 -2.69
N ALA A 132 0.80 -0.84 -3.45
CA ALA A 132 1.87 -0.39 -4.34
C ALA A 132 1.40 0.41 -5.55
N ASP A 133 0.18 0.16 -6.05
CA ASP A 133 -0.36 0.79 -7.26
C ASP A 133 -1.88 0.95 -7.18
N TYR A 134 -2.37 2.15 -7.51
CA TYR A 134 -3.79 2.49 -7.58
C TYR A 134 -4.27 2.85 -8.99
N LYS A 135 -3.44 2.71 -10.03
CA LYS A 135 -3.74 3.14 -11.40
C LYS A 135 -5.06 2.56 -11.90
N ILE A 136 -5.28 1.25 -11.68
CA ILE A 136 -6.51 0.58 -12.11
C ILE A 136 -7.75 1.11 -11.37
N ILE A 137 -7.60 1.57 -10.13
CA ILE A 137 -8.68 2.17 -9.33
C ILE A 137 -9.07 3.52 -9.94
N GLN A 138 -8.07 4.34 -10.22
CA GLN A 138 -8.23 5.67 -10.82
C GLN A 138 -8.77 5.58 -12.25
N GLU A 139 -8.30 4.64 -13.07
CA GLU A 139 -8.80 4.37 -14.42
C GLU A 139 -10.30 3.98 -14.42
N ASN A 140 -10.79 3.39 -13.33
CA ASN A 140 -12.21 3.07 -13.16
C ASN A 140 -13.04 4.22 -12.55
N GLY A 141 -12.47 5.42 -12.42
CA GLY A 141 -13.19 6.64 -11.99
C GLY A 141 -13.30 6.83 -10.48
N TYR A 142 -12.65 5.99 -9.67
CA TYR A 142 -12.62 6.13 -8.21
C TYR A 142 -11.49 7.04 -7.76
N GLN A 143 -11.79 7.88 -6.77
CA GLN A 143 -10.76 8.65 -6.06
C GLN A 143 -10.26 7.86 -4.86
N VAL A 144 -8.94 7.79 -4.70
CA VAL A 144 -8.31 7.06 -3.60
C VAL A 144 -8.33 7.92 -2.33
N PHE A 145 -8.85 7.33 -1.25
CA PHE A 145 -8.88 7.91 0.08
C PHE A 145 -8.06 7.03 1.03
N THR A 146 -6.90 7.54 1.44
CA THR A 146 -5.85 6.77 2.13
C THR A 146 -5.93 6.90 3.65
N ARG A 147 -5.14 6.08 4.37
CA ARG A 147 -4.87 6.27 5.82
C ARG A 147 -4.45 7.70 6.15
N SER A 148 -3.56 8.29 5.34
CA SER A 148 -3.08 9.66 5.56
C SER A 148 -4.22 10.68 5.46
N ASP A 149 -5.09 10.54 4.45
CA ASP A 149 -6.25 11.41 4.29
C ASP A 149 -7.19 11.31 5.50
N PHE A 150 -7.41 10.08 6.00
CA PHE A 150 -8.28 9.89 7.15
C PHE A 150 -7.66 10.43 8.45
N LEU A 151 -6.38 10.15 8.67
CA LEU A 151 -5.63 10.66 9.82
C LEU A 151 -5.61 12.19 9.85
N GLU A 152 -5.54 12.88 8.70
CA GLU A 152 -5.65 14.34 8.66
C GLU A 152 -6.96 14.83 9.27
N ILE A 153 -8.08 14.19 8.91
CA ILE A 153 -9.41 14.53 9.47
C ILE A 153 -9.47 14.21 10.96
N LEU A 154 -9.03 13.01 11.37
CA LEU A 154 -9.14 12.58 12.76
C LEU A 154 -8.20 13.36 13.68
N ASN A 155 -6.99 13.71 13.22
CA ASN A 155 -6.07 14.57 13.95
C ASN A 155 -6.65 15.97 14.12
N LYS A 156 -7.19 16.56 13.04
CA LYS A 156 -7.86 17.85 13.13
C LYS A 156 -9.06 17.83 14.09
N GLY A 157 -9.87 16.77 14.07
CA GLY A 157 -10.97 16.58 15.02
C GLY A 157 -10.48 16.49 16.46
N HIS A 158 -9.40 15.73 16.70
CA HIS A 158 -8.76 15.65 18.01
C HIS A 158 -8.24 17.02 18.49
N GLU A 159 -7.54 17.78 17.64
CA GLU A 159 -7.03 19.12 17.92
C GLU A 159 -8.15 20.13 18.23
N LEU A 160 -9.30 19.99 17.57
CA LEU A 160 -10.51 20.77 17.83
C LEU A 160 -11.30 20.29 19.06
N GLY A 161 -10.80 19.28 19.77
CA GLY A 161 -11.32 18.87 21.07
C GLY A 161 -12.43 17.82 21.03
N VAL A 162 -12.51 16.98 19.99
CA VAL A 162 -13.40 15.80 20.02
C VAL A 162 -13.05 14.91 21.23
N GLN A 163 -14.00 14.77 22.17
CA GLN A 163 -13.90 13.91 23.35
C GLN A 163 -14.86 12.72 23.22
N ASN A 164 -14.42 11.66 22.52
CA ASN A 164 -15.21 10.45 22.36
C ASN A 164 -14.29 9.22 22.26
N SER A 165 -14.54 8.19 23.07
CA SER A 165 -13.65 7.03 23.13
C SER A 165 -13.64 6.20 21.85
N ILE A 166 -14.76 6.09 21.12
CA ILE A 166 -14.81 5.37 19.84
C ILE A 166 -13.95 6.11 18.81
N PHE A 167 -14.07 7.44 18.76
CA PHE A 167 -13.23 8.30 17.93
C PHE A 167 -11.74 8.14 18.26
N SER A 168 -11.38 8.31 19.53
CA SER A 168 -10.00 8.21 20.00
C SER A 168 -9.41 6.83 19.73
N ASP A 169 -10.15 5.76 20.03
CA ASP A 169 -9.68 4.39 19.79
C ASP A 169 -9.40 4.15 18.31
N TYR A 170 -10.27 4.59 17.40
CA TYR A 170 -10.06 4.38 15.97
C TYR A 170 -8.89 5.20 15.44
N ARG A 171 -8.78 6.46 15.86
CA ARG A 171 -7.64 7.33 15.52
C ARG A 171 -6.33 6.71 15.98
N ASP A 172 -6.26 6.25 17.22
CA ASP A 172 -5.06 5.65 17.80
C ASP A 172 -4.72 4.31 17.13
N HIS A 173 -5.73 3.56 16.66
CA HIS A 173 -5.53 2.39 15.83
C HIS A 173 -4.83 2.73 14.50
N LEU A 174 -5.32 3.74 13.77
CA LEU A 174 -4.69 4.18 12.52
C LEU A 174 -3.28 4.75 12.74
N LEU A 175 -3.07 5.52 13.81
CA LEU A 175 -1.75 6.02 14.20
C LEU A 175 -0.80 4.85 14.53
N GLY A 176 -1.29 3.80 15.16
CA GLY A 176 -0.52 2.60 15.42
C GLY A 176 -0.10 1.88 14.14
N ILE A 177 -0.93 1.86 13.09
CA ILE A 177 -0.52 1.35 11.77
C ILE A 177 0.58 2.24 11.19
N GLU A 178 0.39 3.57 11.22
CA GLU A 178 1.37 4.53 10.72
C GLU A 178 2.73 4.42 11.44
N GLU A 179 2.74 4.20 12.75
CA GLU A 179 3.94 3.95 13.53
C GLU A 179 4.66 2.67 13.06
N ARG A 180 3.94 1.56 12.92
CA ARG A 180 4.53 0.28 12.46
C ARG A 180 5.10 0.40 11.05
N VAL A 181 4.39 1.07 10.14
CA VAL A 181 4.89 1.36 8.79
C VAL A 181 6.17 2.20 8.84
N ASN A 182 6.33 3.13 9.79
CA ASN A 182 7.53 3.97 9.89
C ASN A 182 8.64 3.38 10.77
N ASN A 183 8.43 2.23 11.42
CA ASN A 183 9.40 1.63 12.34
C ASN A 183 10.73 1.22 11.68
N TYR A 184 10.77 1.08 10.34
CA TYR A 184 12.02 0.85 9.60
C TYR A 184 13.07 1.97 9.77
N LEU A 185 12.64 3.19 10.17
CA LEU A 185 13.53 4.32 10.41
C LEU A 185 14.26 4.23 11.75
N THR A 186 13.63 3.60 12.75
CA THR A 186 14.06 3.65 14.15
C THR A 186 14.53 2.29 14.66
N THR A 187 14.08 1.19 14.05
CA THR A 187 14.38 -0.16 14.49
C THR A 187 15.79 -0.55 14.04
N PRO A 188 16.73 -0.84 14.96
CA PRO A 188 18.09 -1.26 14.59
C PRO A 188 18.06 -2.55 13.77
N ILE A 189 18.98 -2.65 12.82
CA ILE A 189 19.17 -3.84 11.99
C ILE A 189 20.25 -4.70 12.65
N CYS A 190 19.82 -5.74 13.37
CA CYS A 190 20.72 -6.70 14.02
C CYS A 190 20.08 -8.10 14.07
N ALA A 191 20.88 -9.11 14.40
CA ALA A 191 20.42 -10.51 14.39
C ALA A 191 19.20 -10.79 15.31
N ASP A 192 19.06 -10.02 16.38
CA ASP A 192 17.97 -10.17 17.36
C ASP A 192 16.75 -9.26 17.07
N SER A 193 16.87 -8.37 16.09
CA SER A 193 15.83 -7.40 15.72
C SER A 193 15.19 -7.78 14.40
N HIS A 194 13.88 -8.02 14.43
CA HIS A 194 13.12 -8.41 13.26
C HIS A 194 12.17 -7.27 12.92
N TRP A 195 12.27 -6.77 11.69
CA TRP A 195 11.24 -5.90 11.17
C TRP A 195 9.99 -6.72 10.93
N ASP A 196 8.86 -6.20 11.40
CA ASP A 196 7.58 -6.71 10.97
C ASP A 196 7.34 -6.36 9.50
N TRP A 197 6.27 -6.91 8.95
CA TRP A 197 5.94 -6.73 7.55
C TRP A 197 5.56 -5.29 7.20
N GLU A 198 4.97 -4.53 8.14
CA GLU A 198 4.60 -3.12 7.93
C GLU A 198 5.86 -2.25 7.79
N ALA A 199 6.91 -2.51 8.58
CA ALA A 199 8.19 -1.83 8.43
C ALA A 199 8.84 -2.11 7.06
N TRP A 200 8.75 -3.35 6.55
CA TRP A 200 9.19 -3.66 5.18
C TRP A 200 8.39 -2.89 4.13
N VAL A 201 7.07 -2.83 4.25
CA VAL A 201 6.20 -2.04 3.39
C VAL A 201 6.60 -0.55 3.42
N GLY A 202 6.86 0.01 4.60
CA GLY A 202 7.32 1.40 4.74
C GLY A 202 8.63 1.68 4.00
N LEU A 203 9.61 0.78 4.11
CA LEU A 203 10.84 0.88 3.32
C LEU A 203 10.54 0.81 1.82
N PHE A 204 9.70 -0.12 1.39
CA PHE A 204 9.38 -0.30 -0.04
C PHE A 204 8.64 0.89 -0.64
N ILE A 205 7.75 1.55 0.09
CA ILE A 205 7.15 2.83 -0.32
C ILE A 205 8.23 3.89 -0.58
N LYS A 206 9.24 3.99 0.30
CA LYS A 206 10.36 4.94 0.07
C LYS A 206 11.22 4.55 -1.12
N LEU A 207 11.54 3.26 -1.27
CA LEU A 207 12.36 2.77 -2.38
C LEU A 207 11.66 2.91 -3.73
N GLN A 208 10.35 2.66 -3.80
CA GLN A 208 9.53 2.86 -4.99
C GLN A 208 9.65 4.29 -5.52
N ASN A 209 9.60 5.29 -4.62
CA ASN A 209 9.78 6.69 -4.97
C ASN A 209 11.23 7.06 -5.34
N ALA A 210 12.23 6.35 -4.79
CA ALA A 210 13.65 6.75 -4.91
C ALA A 210 14.42 6.07 -6.05
N LEU A 211 14.00 4.88 -6.51
CA LEU A 211 14.79 4.05 -7.43
C LEU A 211 14.37 4.14 -8.89
N SER A 212 13.08 4.31 -9.23
CA SER A 212 12.57 4.66 -10.58
C SER A 212 11.05 4.48 -10.65
N GLU A 213 10.41 5.05 -11.69
CA GLU A 213 8.96 5.07 -11.93
C GLU A 213 8.26 3.69 -12.07
N LYS A 214 9.00 2.57 -12.11
CA LYS A 214 8.44 1.23 -12.41
C LYS A 214 8.68 0.18 -11.31
N GLY A 215 9.04 0.61 -10.10
CA GLY A 215 9.10 -0.30 -8.96
C GLY A 215 7.69 -0.67 -8.47
N SER A 216 7.52 -1.91 -8.03
CA SER A 216 6.30 -2.37 -7.34
C SER A 216 6.68 -3.30 -6.19
N TRP A 217 5.75 -3.53 -5.27
CA TRP A 217 5.94 -4.39 -4.12
C TRP A 217 4.66 -5.12 -3.75
N GLY A 218 4.82 -6.21 -3.01
CA GLY A 218 3.71 -7.04 -2.60
C GLY A 218 4.16 -8.27 -1.83
N TYR A 219 3.21 -8.96 -1.22
CA TYR A 219 3.45 -10.22 -0.54
C TYR A 219 3.52 -11.37 -1.54
N VAL A 220 4.58 -12.18 -1.46
CA VAL A 220 4.82 -13.35 -2.30
C VAL A 220 4.59 -14.61 -1.47
N PRO A 221 3.47 -15.33 -1.66
CA PRO A 221 3.18 -16.53 -0.89
C PRO A 221 4.11 -17.69 -1.26
N ASN A 222 4.47 -18.50 -0.26
CA ASN A 222 5.20 -19.75 -0.46
C ASN A 222 4.71 -20.81 0.55
N GLN A 223 5.24 -22.04 0.46
CA GLN A 223 4.83 -23.16 1.32
C GLN A 223 5.09 -22.95 2.82
N THR A 224 5.90 -21.94 3.20
CA THR A 224 6.31 -21.66 4.58
C THR A 224 5.81 -20.31 5.09
N GLY A 225 4.86 -19.65 4.42
CA GLY A 225 4.29 -18.38 4.88
C GLY A 225 4.85 -17.11 4.20
N GLY A 226 5.43 -17.25 3.01
CA GLY A 226 5.74 -16.14 2.09
C GLY A 226 6.81 -15.16 2.57
N PHE A 227 6.89 -14.01 1.92
CA PHE A 227 7.70 -12.85 2.29
C PHE A 227 7.20 -11.60 1.56
N TRP A 228 7.54 -10.41 2.05
CA TRP A 228 7.32 -9.17 1.33
C TRP A 228 8.45 -8.90 0.33
N ALA A 229 8.07 -8.57 -0.89
CA ALA A 229 8.99 -8.33 -1.98
C ALA A 229 8.84 -6.93 -2.57
N PHE A 230 9.95 -6.36 -3.03
CA PHE A 230 9.98 -5.17 -3.87
C PHE A 230 10.78 -5.48 -5.12
N TRP A 231 10.20 -5.29 -6.29
CA TRP A 231 10.85 -5.57 -7.58
C TRP A 231 10.86 -4.33 -8.46
N TRP A 232 11.97 -4.10 -9.14
CA TRP A 232 12.19 -2.93 -9.99
C TRP A 232 13.27 -3.21 -11.04
N ALA A 233 13.60 -2.18 -11.83
CA ALA A 233 14.53 -2.27 -12.94
C ALA A 233 14.18 -3.38 -13.95
N ILE A 234 12.87 -3.59 -14.14
CA ILE A 234 12.34 -4.61 -15.04
C ILE A 234 12.70 -4.26 -16.47
N ARG A 235 13.30 -5.23 -17.15
CA ARG A 235 13.57 -5.24 -18.58
C ARG A 235 12.88 -6.45 -19.17
N SER A 236 12.14 -6.25 -20.25
CA SER A 236 11.41 -7.32 -20.94
C SER A 236 11.77 -7.30 -22.42
N ASP A 237 11.99 -8.48 -22.98
CA ASP A 237 12.20 -8.73 -24.39
C ASP A 237 11.38 -9.97 -24.83
N ASP A 238 11.60 -10.45 -26.05
CA ASP A 238 10.92 -11.63 -26.58
C ASP A 238 11.33 -12.94 -25.88
N THR A 239 12.51 -12.96 -25.27
CA THR A 239 13.07 -14.13 -24.58
C THR A 239 12.61 -14.24 -23.12
N GLY A 240 12.23 -13.12 -22.51
CA GLY A 240 11.67 -13.08 -21.17
C GLY A 240 11.88 -11.73 -20.47
N GLU A 241 12.09 -11.78 -19.16
CA GLU A 241 12.27 -10.59 -18.33
C GLU A 241 13.47 -10.73 -17.40
N GLN A 242 14.11 -9.62 -17.08
CA GLN A 242 15.13 -9.54 -16.06
C GLN A 242 14.85 -8.36 -15.14
N TYR A 243 15.05 -8.57 -13.86
CA TYR A 243 14.70 -7.58 -12.85
C TYR A 243 15.47 -7.81 -11.56
N ILE A 244 15.42 -6.83 -10.68
CA ILE A 244 15.96 -6.92 -9.33
C ILE A 244 14.79 -7.07 -8.37
N GLN A 245 14.95 -7.91 -7.35
CA GLN A 245 13.95 -8.14 -6.32
C GLN A 245 14.60 -8.13 -4.94
N LEU A 246 14.04 -7.37 -4.02
CA LEU A 246 14.25 -7.55 -2.59
C LEU A 246 13.32 -8.65 -2.10
N GLU A 247 13.85 -9.62 -1.38
CA GLU A 247 13.09 -10.61 -0.61
C GLU A 247 13.43 -10.34 0.86
N GLU A 248 12.70 -9.41 1.46
CA GLU A 248 13.07 -8.79 2.74
C GLU A 248 14.54 -8.37 2.74
N ASN A 249 15.40 -8.93 3.59
CA ASN A 249 16.84 -8.58 3.69
C ASN A 249 17.70 -9.02 2.50
N SER A 250 17.18 -9.86 1.60
CA SER A 250 17.95 -10.41 0.48
C SER A 250 17.82 -9.55 -0.77
N LEU A 251 18.95 -9.19 -1.40
CA LEU A 251 18.99 -8.56 -2.72
C LEU A 251 19.24 -9.62 -3.80
N CYS A 252 18.24 -9.82 -4.67
CA CYS A 252 18.21 -10.88 -5.66
C CYS A 252 18.16 -10.33 -7.09
N PHE A 253 18.97 -10.89 -7.98
CA PHE A 253 18.85 -10.71 -9.42
C PHE A 253 18.02 -11.86 -9.99
N LYS A 254 16.96 -11.51 -10.72
CA LYS A 254 15.94 -12.45 -11.18
C LYS A 254 15.86 -12.44 -12.70
N ILE A 255 15.54 -13.61 -13.25
CA ILE A 255 15.11 -13.75 -14.64
C ILE A 255 13.79 -14.50 -14.69
N PHE A 256 12.93 -14.11 -15.62
CA PHE A 256 11.84 -14.91 -16.17
C PHE A 256 12.20 -15.28 -17.60
N VAL A 257 12.00 -16.54 -18.00
CA VAL A 257 12.30 -17.00 -19.37
C VAL A 257 11.11 -17.72 -19.99
N ASN A 258 10.81 -17.39 -21.25
CA ASN A 258 9.73 -18.00 -22.03
C ASN A 258 10.05 -19.45 -22.47
N GLU A 259 11.33 -19.85 -22.39
CA GLU A 259 11.82 -21.17 -22.80
C GLU A 259 11.17 -22.31 -21.99
N LYS A 260 10.61 -23.28 -22.72
CA LYS A 260 9.90 -24.44 -22.18
C LYS A 260 10.83 -25.60 -21.87
N ASN A 261 11.96 -25.71 -22.57
CA ASN A 261 12.96 -26.74 -22.33
C ASN A 261 13.77 -26.47 -21.06
N GLU A 262 13.83 -27.43 -20.16
CA GLU A 262 14.51 -27.30 -18.87
C GLU A 262 16.03 -27.11 -18.99
N ASP A 263 16.69 -27.86 -19.86
CA ASP A 263 18.16 -27.81 -19.97
C ASP A 263 18.62 -26.49 -20.58
N LYS A 264 17.86 -25.94 -21.52
CA LYS A 264 18.09 -24.58 -22.01
C LYS A 264 17.89 -23.53 -20.92
N ARG A 265 16.89 -23.66 -20.05
CA ARG A 265 16.72 -22.76 -18.91
C ARG A 265 17.90 -22.84 -17.94
N LYS A 266 18.43 -24.04 -17.67
CA LYS A 266 19.63 -24.23 -16.83
C LYS A 266 20.85 -23.52 -17.45
N LEU A 267 21.01 -23.62 -18.77
CA LEU A 267 22.08 -22.95 -19.51
C LEU A 267 21.96 -21.42 -19.43
N LEU A 268 20.78 -20.86 -19.74
CA LEU A 268 20.51 -19.43 -19.64
C LEU A 268 20.77 -18.90 -18.22
N ARG A 269 20.27 -19.61 -17.21
CA ARG A 269 20.49 -19.27 -15.80
C ARG A 269 21.99 -19.25 -15.44
N GLN A 270 22.78 -20.20 -15.95
CA GLN A 270 24.22 -20.23 -15.73
C GLN A 270 24.91 -19.04 -16.42
N GLN A 271 24.58 -18.76 -17.68
CA GLN A 271 25.13 -17.61 -18.41
C GLN A 271 24.83 -16.28 -17.71
N TRP A 272 23.60 -16.08 -17.26
CA TRP A 272 23.22 -14.90 -16.47
C TRP A 272 24.00 -14.80 -15.16
N ASN A 273 24.15 -15.92 -14.42
CA ASN A 273 24.94 -15.94 -13.19
C ASN A 273 26.40 -15.51 -13.43
N GLU A 274 27.05 -16.10 -14.44
CA GLU A 274 28.45 -15.80 -14.78
C GLU A 274 28.64 -14.34 -15.19
N LYS A 275 27.77 -13.81 -16.06
CA LYS A 275 27.85 -12.40 -16.51
C LYS A 275 27.57 -11.42 -15.36
N LEU A 276 26.59 -11.71 -14.50
CA LEU A 276 26.26 -10.86 -13.35
C LEU A 276 27.38 -10.84 -12.31
N ILE A 277 27.97 -12.00 -11.97
CA ILE A 277 29.13 -12.04 -11.05
C ILE A 277 30.28 -11.22 -11.61
N THR A 278 30.63 -11.43 -12.89
CA THR A 278 31.71 -10.71 -13.56
C THR A 278 31.47 -9.19 -13.55
N GLU A 279 30.23 -8.74 -13.82
CA GLU A 279 29.90 -7.32 -13.81
C GLU A 279 29.84 -6.75 -12.38
N GLY A 280 29.40 -7.54 -11.40
CA GLY A 280 29.43 -7.19 -9.98
C GLY A 280 30.85 -6.91 -9.48
N GLU A 281 31.81 -7.75 -9.85
CA GLU A 281 33.24 -7.55 -9.54
C GLU A 281 33.75 -6.21 -10.09
N LYS A 282 33.46 -5.89 -11.36
CA LYS A 282 33.84 -4.61 -11.97
C LYS A 282 33.26 -3.39 -11.24
N GLN A 283 32.05 -3.52 -10.70
CA GLN A 283 31.36 -2.44 -9.99
C GLN A 283 31.57 -2.48 -8.48
N SER A 284 32.46 -3.33 -7.99
CA SER A 284 32.75 -3.50 -6.55
C SER A 284 31.49 -3.84 -5.72
N LEU A 285 30.59 -4.64 -6.28
CA LEU A 285 29.46 -5.23 -5.58
C LEU A 285 29.53 -6.75 -5.74
N GLN A 286 29.98 -7.42 -4.68
CA GLN A 286 30.17 -8.87 -4.70
C GLN A 286 28.83 -9.59 -4.79
N LEU A 287 28.68 -10.39 -5.83
CA LEU A 287 27.51 -11.24 -6.05
C LEU A 287 27.93 -12.70 -6.00
N THR A 288 27.04 -13.54 -5.51
CA THR A 288 27.26 -14.99 -5.43
C THR A 288 26.07 -15.75 -5.99
N LYS A 289 26.30 -17.04 -6.22
CA LYS A 289 25.27 -17.98 -6.65
C LYS A 289 24.25 -18.17 -5.51
N PRO A 290 22.93 -18.13 -5.78
CA PRO A 290 21.93 -18.38 -4.75
C PRO A 290 22.01 -19.83 -4.25
N TYR A 291 21.69 -20.05 -2.97
CA TYR A 291 21.67 -21.36 -2.34
C TYR A 291 20.80 -22.37 -3.11
N ARG A 292 19.58 -21.94 -3.50
CA ARG A 292 18.72 -22.72 -4.41
C ARG A 292 18.89 -22.22 -5.84
N PHE A 293 19.52 -23.03 -6.68
CA PHE A 293 19.67 -22.75 -8.11
C PHE A 293 18.62 -23.55 -8.90
N GLY A 294 17.40 -23.03 -8.95
CA GLY A 294 16.23 -23.68 -9.56
C GLY A 294 16.26 -23.70 -11.09
N TYR A 295 15.32 -24.41 -11.71
CA TYR A 295 15.19 -24.59 -13.17
C TYR A 295 13.78 -24.24 -13.69
N GLY A 296 13.00 -23.51 -12.88
CA GLY A 296 11.68 -22.99 -13.25
C GLY A 296 11.77 -21.88 -14.30
N ARG A 297 10.64 -21.27 -14.65
CA ARG A 297 10.65 -20.11 -15.57
C ARG A 297 11.11 -18.83 -14.87
N THR A 298 10.75 -18.65 -13.61
CA THR A 298 11.26 -17.57 -12.75
C THR A 298 12.38 -18.12 -11.88
N MET A 299 13.56 -17.49 -11.91
CA MET A 299 14.76 -17.96 -11.22
C MET A 299 15.54 -16.80 -10.62
N THR A 300 16.06 -16.99 -9.40
CA THR A 300 17.18 -16.17 -8.91
C THR A 300 18.45 -16.67 -9.57
N VAL A 301 19.20 -15.76 -10.20
CA VAL A 301 20.45 -16.06 -10.90
C VAL A 301 21.67 -15.57 -10.14
N ALA A 302 21.54 -14.53 -9.33
CA ALA A 302 22.59 -14.05 -8.44
C ALA A 302 21.98 -13.38 -7.21
N VAL A 303 22.72 -13.35 -6.11
CA VAL A 303 22.35 -12.63 -4.89
C VAL A 303 23.55 -11.81 -4.41
N LEU A 304 23.29 -10.76 -3.65
CA LEU A 304 24.36 -10.05 -2.93
C LEU A 304 25.09 -11.03 -2.01
N ASP A 305 26.43 -11.03 -2.03
CA ASP A 305 27.27 -11.87 -1.16
C ASP A 305 27.38 -11.28 0.26
N GLN A 306 26.24 -10.89 0.82
CA GLN A 306 26.09 -10.35 2.16
C GLN A 306 24.69 -10.73 2.67
N PRO A 307 24.53 -10.95 3.98
CA PRO A 307 23.24 -11.35 4.55
C PRO A 307 22.17 -10.26 4.47
N ASP A 308 22.56 -8.99 4.33
CA ASP A 308 21.61 -7.86 4.26
C ASP A 308 22.11 -6.78 3.30
N PHE A 309 21.22 -6.29 2.44
CA PHE A 309 21.52 -5.18 1.53
C PHE A 309 21.46 -3.81 2.24
N ARG A 310 20.70 -3.72 3.34
CA ARG A 310 20.50 -2.47 4.08
C ARG A 310 21.81 -2.03 4.69
N ARG A 311 22.12 -0.74 4.53
CA ARG A 311 23.27 -0.09 5.16
C ARG A 311 22.82 0.59 6.43
N THR A 312 23.66 0.57 7.45
CA THR A 312 23.33 1.13 8.77
C THR A 312 24.06 2.44 9.04
N ASN A 313 23.45 3.25 9.90
CA ASN A 313 24.12 4.34 10.59
C ASN A 313 24.96 3.80 11.75
N ASN A 314 25.71 4.67 12.42
CA ASN A 314 26.55 4.29 13.55
C ASN A 314 25.75 3.73 14.74
N ASP A 315 24.47 4.08 14.86
CA ASP A 315 23.55 3.59 15.89
C ASP A 315 22.84 2.28 15.50
N GLY A 316 23.16 1.70 14.34
CA GLY A 316 22.56 0.46 13.84
C GLY A 316 21.22 0.63 13.12
N THR A 317 20.66 1.85 13.06
CA THR A 317 19.43 2.13 12.29
C THR A 317 19.70 2.19 10.78
N LEU A 318 18.66 2.17 9.95
CA LEU A 318 18.79 2.23 8.50
C LEU A 318 19.44 3.55 8.04
N ASN A 319 20.54 3.45 7.29
CA ASN A 319 21.05 4.51 6.45
C ASN A 319 20.40 4.43 5.05
N LEU A 320 19.30 5.15 4.87
CA LEU A 320 18.51 5.09 3.63
C LEU A 320 19.33 5.50 2.40
N ASN A 321 20.14 6.56 2.49
CA ASN A 321 20.92 7.06 1.35
C ASN A 321 21.97 6.04 0.88
N LYS A 322 22.78 5.50 1.80
CA LYS A 322 23.78 4.46 1.46
C LYS A 322 23.12 3.17 0.95
N THR A 323 21.92 2.85 1.45
CA THR A 323 21.13 1.72 0.98
C THR A 323 20.69 1.95 -0.47
N ILE A 324 20.12 3.11 -0.78
CA ILE A 324 19.72 3.50 -2.14
C ILE A 324 20.94 3.51 -3.10
N GLU A 325 22.08 4.01 -2.66
CA GLU A 325 23.33 3.99 -3.46
C GLU A 325 23.74 2.56 -3.83
N LEU A 326 23.67 1.61 -2.89
CA LEU A 326 23.92 0.21 -3.16
C LEU A 326 22.91 -0.37 -4.16
N LEU A 327 21.62 -0.07 -4.00
CA LEU A 327 20.57 -0.55 -4.90
C LEU A 327 20.74 0.02 -6.31
N LYS A 328 21.18 1.29 -6.45
CA LYS A 328 21.52 1.88 -7.74
C LYS A 328 22.75 1.24 -8.40
N LYS A 329 23.74 0.77 -7.62
CA LYS A 329 24.83 -0.05 -8.16
C LYS A 329 24.31 -1.39 -8.70
N ALA A 330 23.40 -2.04 -7.96
CA ALA A 330 22.77 -3.27 -8.42
C ALA A 330 21.99 -3.05 -9.74
N GLU A 331 21.25 -1.95 -9.85
CA GLU A 331 20.62 -1.57 -11.12
C GLU A 331 21.63 -1.41 -12.25
N ASN A 332 22.75 -0.72 -12.00
CA ASN A 332 23.75 -0.48 -13.01
C ASN A 332 24.43 -1.78 -13.48
N ILE A 333 24.61 -2.74 -12.59
CA ILE A 333 25.08 -4.09 -12.94
C ILE A 333 24.10 -4.76 -13.89
N LEU A 334 22.81 -4.85 -13.52
CA LEU A 334 21.80 -5.43 -14.40
C LEU A 334 21.72 -4.67 -15.73
N LYS A 335 21.94 -3.34 -15.70
CA LYS A 335 21.87 -2.52 -16.90
C LYS A 335 22.94 -2.84 -17.94
N ASN A 336 24.12 -3.26 -17.49
CA ASN A 336 25.30 -3.54 -18.31
C ASN A 336 25.42 -5.00 -18.76
N VAL A 337 24.55 -5.88 -18.28
CA VAL A 337 24.55 -7.29 -18.69
C VAL A 337 23.51 -7.51 -19.78
N ASN A 338 23.94 -8.10 -20.89
CA ASN A 338 23.09 -8.64 -21.95
C ASN A 338 23.56 -10.05 -22.29
N LEU A 339 22.65 -10.92 -22.71
CA LEU A 339 23.04 -12.15 -23.42
C LEU A 339 23.26 -11.81 -24.89
N ASP A 340 24.27 -12.43 -25.49
CA ASP A 340 24.61 -12.25 -26.91
C ASP A 340 23.79 -13.20 -27.79
#